data_AF-A0AAU8RKC6-F1
#
_entry.id   AF-A0AAU8RKC6-F1
#
_cell.length_a   1.000
_cell.length_b   1.000
_cell.length_c   1.000
_cell.angle_alpha   90.00
_cell.angle_beta   90.00
_cell.angle_gamma   90.00
#
_symmetry.space_group_name_H-M   'P 1'
#
loop_
_entity.id
_entity.type
_entity.pdbx_description
1 polymer ?
#
loop_
_entity_poly.entity_id
_entity_poly.type
_entity_poly.pdbx_seq_one_letter_code
_entity_poly.pdbx_strand_id
1 'polypeptide(L)'
;MIKYSLFLLVLTLGLTNLHAQKKSDLLLEIQNLKASRDSINNLYVVSKKRETVSKTEAESYKAQADELLETNGQLMQNINNFTKASIEKSENIGKTLESLQEKEAKLKFINDKFSSHDSIALAILTDLKKTLGENSAINVTNGAVVISLNEAIRNGIAAKDTAADAQLSKIATVLNKYSDALVTIEGVSNTGEFDVALNQATLLANKFQKQFTISNARLMAVTKDGGFTEGLNIRISPKFDAFYFQVRELVKENK
;
A
#
# COMPACT_ATOMS: atom_id res chain seq x y z
N MET A 1 -108.30 -56.32 -78.07
CA MET A 1 -107.49 -55.10 -78.34
C MET A 1 -106.96 -54.40 -77.07
N ILE A 2 -107.58 -54.55 -75.89
CA ILE A 2 -107.16 -53.84 -74.66
C ILE A 2 -105.79 -54.27 -74.08
N LYS A 3 -105.37 -55.54 -74.24
CA LYS A 3 -104.07 -56.02 -73.71
C LYS A 3 -102.84 -55.40 -74.38
N TYR A 4 -102.91 -55.07 -75.67
CA TYR A 4 -101.80 -54.43 -76.39
C TYR A 4 -101.71 -52.91 -76.11
N SER A 5 -102.84 -52.27 -75.82
CA SER A 5 -102.88 -50.84 -75.46
C SER A 5 -102.31 -50.59 -74.06
N LEU A 6 -102.56 -51.49 -73.11
CA LEU A 6 -101.97 -51.40 -71.77
C LEU A 6 -100.44 -51.62 -71.80
N PHE A 7 -99.96 -52.54 -72.63
CA PHE A 7 -98.53 -52.78 -72.80
C PHE A 7 -97.82 -51.58 -73.45
N LEU A 8 -98.46 -50.92 -74.42
CA LEU A 8 -97.92 -49.71 -75.05
C LEU A 8 -97.86 -48.53 -74.07
N LEU A 9 -98.84 -48.39 -73.18
CA LEU A 9 -98.87 -47.35 -72.15
C LEU A 9 -97.79 -47.58 -71.07
N VAL A 10 -97.55 -48.84 -70.67
CA VAL A 10 -96.49 -49.19 -69.73
C VAL A 10 -95.10 -48.98 -70.35
N LEU A 11 -94.94 -49.25 -71.65
CA LEU A 11 -93.68 -49.03 -72.37
C LEU A 11 -93.36 -47.53 -72.52
N THR A 12 -94.37 -46.67 -72.73
CA THR A 12 -94.18 -45.21 -72.81
C THR A 12 -93.93 -44.57 -71.44
N LEU A 13 -94.51 -45.11 -70.37
CA LEU A 13 -94.23 -44.68 -68.99
C LEU A 13 -92.86 -45.17 -68.46
N GLY A 14 -92.33 -46.26 -68.98
CA GLY A 14 -90.99 -46.78 -68.61
C GLY A 14 -89.82 -45.97 -69.17
N LEU A 15 -90.01 -45.29 -70.31
CA LEU A 15 -88.94 -44.53 -70.99
C LEU A 15 -88.69 -43.13 -70.40
N THR A 16 -89.59 -42.61 -69.56
CA THR A 16 -89.47 -41.24 -69.00
C THR A 16 -88.60 -41.16 -67.74
N ASN A 17 -88.06 -42.28 -67.24
CA ASN A 17 -87.19 -42.32 -66.06
C ASN A 17 -85.68 -42.39 -66.39
N LEU A 18 -85.27 -42.23 -67.65
CA LEU A 18 -83.87 -42.03 -68.01
C LEU A 18 -83.48 -40.58 -67.74
N HIS A 19 -83.13 -40.25 -66.50
CA HIS A 19 -82.35 -39.05 -66.19
C HIS A 19 -80.93 -39.23 -66.73
N ALA A 20 -80.78 -39.13 -68.05
CA ALA A 20 -79.50 -38.98 -68.68
C ALA A 20 -79.01 -37.55 -68.40
N GLN A 21 -78.11 -37.40 -67.42
CA GLN A 21 -77.37 -36.16 -67.22
C GLN A 21 -76.72 -35.78 -68.56
N LYS A 22 -76.95 -34.55 -69.04
CA LYS A 22 -76.39 -34.12 -70.32
C LYS A 22 -74.87 -34.19 -70.21
N LYS A 23 -74.22 -34.79 -71.21
CA LYS A 23 -72.75 -34.90 -71.29
C LYS A 23 -72.05 -33.54 -71.11
N SER A 24 -72.71 -32.44 -71.49
CA SER A 24 -72.25 -31.07 -71.27
C SER A 24 -72.13 -30.71 -69.79
N ASP A 25 -73.10 -31.11 -68.98
CA ASP A 25 -73.20 -30.71 -67.57
C ASP A 25 -72.16 -31.48 -66.75
N LEU A 26 -71.94 -32.76 -67.09
CA LEU A 26 -70.88 -33.58 -66.50
C LEU A 26 -69.46 -33.06 -66.87
N LEU A 27 -69.27 -32.59 -68.12
CA LEU A 27 -68.00 -31.96 -68.54
C LEU A 27 -67.76 -30.63 -67.80
N LEU A 28 -68.81 -29.85 -67.57
CA LEU A 28 -68.74 -28.58 -66.85
C LEU A 28 -68.44 -28.81 -65.36
N GLU A 29 -69.03 -29.84 -64.75
CA GLU A 29 -68.72 -30.26 -63.38
C GLU A 29 -67.28 -30.75 -63.24
N ILE A 30 -66.78 -31.56 -64.19
CA ILE A 30 -65.38 -31.99 -64.22
C ILE A 30 -64.42 -30.79 -64.37
N GLN A 31 -64.76 -29.79 -65.20
CA GLN A 31 -63.99 -28.57 -65.31
C GLN A 31 -63.98 -27.77 -64.00
N ASN A 32 -65.13 -27.62 -63.33
CA ASN A 32 -65.22 -26.94 -62.04
C ASN A 32 -64.44 -27.67 -60.94
N LEU A 33 -64.55 -28.99 -60.88
CA LEU A 33 -63.78 -29.82 -59.94
C LEU A 33 -62.27 -29.69 -60.19
N LYS A 34 -61.85 -29.68 -61.46
CA LYS A 34 -60.44 -29.49 -61.83
C LYS A 34 -59.94 -28.10 -61.44
N ALA A 35 -60.71 -27.05 -61.71
CA ALA A 35 -60.38 -25.68 -61.30
C ALA A 35 -60.32 -25.53 -59.77
N SER A 36 -61.25 -26.15 -59.04
CA SER A 36 -61.25 -26.17 -57.58
C SER A 36 -60.03 -26.92 -57.02
N ARG A 37 -59.69 -28.08 -57.61
CA ARG A 37 -58.52 -28.88 -57.24
C ARG A 37 -57.21 -28.12 -57.47
N ASP A 38 -57.10 -27.40 -58.58
CA ASP A 38 -55.93 -26.58 -58.89
C ASP A 38 -55.82 -25.37 -57.94
N SER A 39 -56.95 -24.75 -57.57
CA SER A 39 -57.01 -23.69 -56.55
C SER A 39 -56.58 -24.18 -55.17
N ILE A 40 -57.11 -25.32 -54.72
CA ILE A 40 -56.75 -25.97 -53.45
C ILE A 40 -55.26 -26.34 -53.45
N ASN A 41 -54.74 -26.89 -54.56
CA ASN A 41 -53.33 -27.24 -54.66
C ASN A 41 -52.43 -26.00 -54.60
N ASN A 42 -52.83 -24.89 -55.24
CA ASN A 42 -52.11 -23.62 -55.14
C ASN A 42 -52.12 -23.07 -53.70
N LEU A 43 -53.29 -23.04 -53.06
CA LEU A 43 -53.43 -22.66 -51.64
C LEU A 43 -52.57 -23.54 -50.72
N TYR A 44 -52.54 -24.85 -50.96
CA TYR A 44 -51.71 -25.79 -50.21
C TYR A 44 -50.21 -25.50 -50.38
N VAL A 45 -49.74 -25.28 -51.61
CA VAL A 45 -48.34 -24.93 -51.89
C VAL A 45 -47.96 -23.61 -51.22
N VAL A 46 -48.81 -22.58 -51.30
CA VAL A 46 -48.59 -21.29 -50.63
C VAL A 46 -48.58 -21.44 -49.12
N SER A 47 -49.51 -22.20 -48.55
CA SER A 47 -49.59 -22.48 -47.12
C SER A 47 -48.33 -23.20 -46.64
N LYS A 48 -47.88 -24.23 -47.35
CA LYS A 48 -46.68 -24.99 -47.00
C LYS A 48 -45.40 -24.16 -47.10
N LYS A 49 -45.33 -23.26 -48.09
CA LYS A 49 -44.24 -22.29 -48.20
C LYS A 49 -44.24 -21.31 -47.02
N ARG A 50 -45.41 -20.77 -46.63
CA ARG A 50 -45.55 -19.89 -45.46
C ARG A 50 -45.21 -20.60 -44.15
N GLU A 51 -45.64 -21.84 -43.98
CA GLU A 51 -45.28 -22.68 -42.83
C GLU A 51 -43.76 -22.88 -42.75
N THR A 52 -43.12 -23.21 -43.87
CA THR A 52 -41.66 -23.40 -43.92
C THR A 52 -40.93 -22.10 -43.57
N VAL A 53 -41.33 -20.97 -44.16
CA VAL A 53 -40.74 -19.65 -43.85
C VAL A 53 -40.93 -19.31 -42.38
N SER A 54 -42.14 -19.44 -41.84
CA SER A 54 -42.43 -19.15 -40.44
C SER A 54 -41.65 -20.05 -39.49
N LYS A 55 -41.46 -21.33 -39.85
CA LYS A 55 -40.62 -22.26 -39.07
C LYS A 55 -39.15 -21.86 -39.10
N THR A 56 -38.61 -21.52 -40.28
CA THR A 56 -37.23 -21.04 -40.41
C THR A 56 -37.00 -19.73 -39.64
N GLU A 57 -37.96 -18.80 -39.69
CA GLU A 57 -37.91 -17.57 -38.90
C GLU A 57 -37.95 -17.85 -37.41
N ALA A 58 -38.84 -18.75 -36.94
CA ALA A 58 -38.90 -19.15 -35.54
C ALA A 58 -37.61 -19.82 -35.06
N GLU A 59 -36.99 -20.68 -35.88
CA GLU A 59 -35.69 -21.30 -35.60
C GLU A 59 -34.57 -20.25 -35.54
N SER A 60 -34.58 -19.27 -36.46
CA SER A 60 -33.62 -18.15 -36.45
C SER A 60 -33.77 -17.26 -35.23
N TYR A 61 -35.00 -16.88 -34.86
CA TYR A 61 -35.25 -16.10 -33.65
C TYR A 61 -34.88 -16.87 -32.38
N LYS A 62 -35.11 -18.18 -32.35
CA LYS A 62 -34.66 -19.03 -31.24
C LYS A 62 -33.13 -19.06 -31.14
N ALA A 63 -32.43 -19.25 -32.25
CA ALA A 63 -30.96 -19.23 -32.26
C ALA A 63 -30.40 -17.88 -31.79
N GLN A 64 -30.98 -16.77 -32.24
CA GLN A 64 -30.59 -15.43 -31.76
C GLN A 64 -30.87 -15.24 -30.27
N ALA A 65 -32.01 -15.73 -29.77
CA ALA A 65 -32.33 -15.67 -28.34
C ALA A 65 -31.33 -16.49 -27.51
N ASP A 66 -30.96 -17.68 -27.97
CA ASP A 66 -29.97 -18.54 -27.33
C ASP A 66 -28.58 -17.88 -27.31
N GLU A 67 -28.15 -17.27 -28.43
CA GLU A 67 -26.90 -16.50 -28.52
C GLU A 67 -26.89 -15.28 -27.59
N LEU A 68 -28.01 -14.55 -27.51
CA LEU A 68 -28.17 -13.43 -26.58
C LEU A 68 -28.09 -13.88 -25.12
N LEU A 69 -28.69 -15.03 -24.79
CA LEU A 69 -28.59 -15.61 -23.45
C LEU A 69 -27.15 -16.02 -23.11
N GLU A 70 -26.46 -16.67 -24.04
CA GLU A 70 -25.05 -17.05 -23.89
C GLU A 70 -24.15 -15.81 -23.72
N THR A 71 -24.31 -14.81 -24.59
CA THR A 71 -23.55 -13.57 -24.55
C THR A 71 -23.79 -12.81 -23.25
N ASN A 72 -25.06 -12.72 -22.79
CA ASN A 72 -25.38 -12.13 -21.49
C ASN A 72 -24.73 -12.90 -20.33
N GLY A 73 -24.68 -14.23 -20.40
CA GLY A 73 -23.98 -15.06 -19.43
C GLY A 73 -22.48 -14.76 -19.38
N GLN A 74 -21.82 -14.67 -20.54
CA GLN A 74 -20.40 -14.33 -20.65
C GLN A 74 -20.12 -12.90 -20.15
N LEU A 75 -20.96 -11.93 -20.51
CA LEU A 75 -20.87 -10.56 -20.02
C LEU A 75 -20.99 -10.51 -18.49
N MET A 76 -21.91 -11.28 -17.91
CA MET A 76 -22.09 -11.33 -16.47
C MET A 76 -20.90 -11.96 -15.75
N GLN A 77 -20.32 -13.02 -16.33
CA GLN A 77 -19.10 -13.62 -15.82
C GLN A 77 -17.92 -12.64 -15.87
N ASN A 78 -17.78 -11.89 -16.96
CA ASN A 78 -16.74 -10.87 -17.12
C ASN A 78 -16.90 -9.74 -16.11
N ILE A 79 -18.13 -9.26 -15.89
CA ILE A 79 -18.41 -8.26 -14.85
C ILE A 79 -18.04 -8.80 -13.47
N ASN A 80 -18.42 -10.04 -13.15
CA ASN A 80 -18.08 -10.65 -11.86
C ASN A 80 -16.56 -10.74 -11.65
N ASN A 81 -15.82 -11.23 -12.65
CA ASN A 81 -14.37 -11.30 -12.62
C ASN A 81 -13.73 -9.90 -12.46
N PHE A 82 -14.25 -8.91 -13.18
CA PHE A 82 -13.78 -7.53 -13.07
C PHE A 82 -14.06 -6.94 -11.68
N THR A 83 -15.25 -7.13 -11.13
CA THR A 83 -15.61 -6.69 -9.78
C THR A 83 -14.71 -7.34 -8.74
N LYS A 84 -14.46 -8.65 -8.83
CA LYS A 84 -13.54 -9.36 -7.93
C LYS A 84 -12.13 -8.81 -8.02
N ALA A 85 -11.58 -8.66 -9.22
CA ALA A 85 -10.25 -8.09 -9.42
C ALA A 85 -10.15 -6.63 -8.92
N SER A 86 -11.23 -5.86 -9.07
CA SER A 86 -11.32 -4.48 -8.58
C SER A 86 -11.33 -4.43 -7.04
N ILE A 87 -12.06 -5.33 -6.38
CA ILE A 87 -12.05 -5.49 -4.92
C ILE A 87 -10.65 -5.87 -4.43
N GLU A 88 -10.05 -6.92 -4.99
CA GLU A 88 -8.70 -7.38 -4.62
C GLU A 88 -7.65 -6.27 -4.80
N LYS A 89 -7.73 -5.52 -5.91
CA LYS A 89 -6.85 -4.37 -6.15
C LYS A 89 -7.04 -3.27 -5.11
N SER A 90 -8.29 -2.98 -4.73
CA SER A 90 -8.60 -1.96 -3.73
C SER A 90 -8.13 -2.36 -2.34
N GLU A 91 -8.29 -3.62 -1.95
CA GLU A 91 -7.74 -4.18 -0.71
C GLU A 91 -6.21 -4.12 -0.68
N ASN A 92 -5.56 -4.49 -1.78
CA ASN A 92 -4.09 -4.42 -1.88
C ASN A 92 -3.59 -2.98 -1.80
N ILE A 93 -4.31 -2.02 -2.39
CA ILE A 93 -4.03 -0.58 -2.23
C ILE A 93 -4.20 -0.17 -0.76
N GLY A 94 -5.27 -0.61 -0.09
CA GLY A 94 -5.50 -0.34 1.33
C GLY A 94 -4.35 -0.84 2.21
N LYS A 95 -3.94 -2.09 2.04
CA LYS A 95 -2.78 -2.68 2.76
C LYS A 95 -1.48 -1.93 2.48
N THR A 96 -1.27 -1.53 1.22
CA THR A 96 -0.09 -0.75 0.83
C THR A 96 -0.11 0.62 1.49
N LEU A 97 -1.26 1.28 1.53
CA LEU A 97 -1.42 2.60 2.15
C LEU A 97 -1.22 2.53 3.66
N GLU A 98 -1.75 1.50 4.32
CA GLU A 98 -1.54 1.25 5.75
C GLU A 98 -0.06 1.05 6.06
N SER A 99 0.64 0.21 5.27
CA SER A 99 2.09 0.02 5.41
C SER A 99 2.89 1.31 5.17
N LEU A 100 2.48 2.14 4.20
CA LEU A 100 3.10 3.44 3.94
C LEU A 100 2.89 4.41 5.10
N GLN A 101 1.66 4.50 5.63
CA GLN A 101 1.33 5.35 6.76
C GLN A 101 2.13 4.95 8.01
N GLU A 102 2.28 3.65 8.26
CA GLU A 102 3.09 3.15 9.36
C GLU A 102 4.58 3.50 9.19
N LYS A 103 5.13 3.35 7.98
CA LYS A 103 6.50 3.73 7.66
C LYS A 103 6.71 5.25 7.79
N GLU A 104 5.76 6.06 7.35
CA GLU A 104 5.83 7.52 7.49
C GLU A 104 5.84 7.93 8.97
N ALA A 105 4.98 7.33 9.80
CA ALA A 105 4.97 7.58 11.23
C ALA A 105 6.33 7.24 11.89
N LYS A 106 6.95 6.12 11.49
CA LYS A 106 8.30 5.74 11.95
C LYS A 106 9.38 6.72 11.50
N LEU A 107 9.36 7.12 10.23
CA LEU A 107 10.31 8.11 9.70
C LEU A 107 10.16 9.45 10.42
N LYS A 108 8.93 9.88 10.67
CA LYS A 108 8.64 11.09 11.45
C LYS A 108 9.22 10.99 12.86
N PHE A 109 9.00 9.86 13.57
CA PHE A 109 9.58 9.65 14.89
C PHE A 109 11.12 9.74 14.86
N ILE A 110 11.76 9.06 13.90
CA ILE A 110 13.23 9.09 13.75
C ILE A 110 13.71 10.52 13.52
N ASN A 111 13.06 11.26 12.61
CA ASN A 111 13.41 12.62 12.29
C ASN A 111 13.23 13.56 13.49
N ASP A 112 12.11 13.48 14.20
CA ASP A 112 11.83 14.29 15.39
C ASP A 112 12.88 14.03 16.49
N LYS A 113 13.26 12.77 16.71
CA LYS A 113 14.32 12.41 17.65
C LYS A 113 15.68 12.95 17.22
N PHE A 114 16.04 12.82 15.94
CA PHE A 114 17.29 13.35 15.41
C PHE A 114 17.39 14.88 15.59
N SER A 115 16.36 15.63 15.16
CA SER A 115 16.31 17.08 15.32
C SER A 115 16.35 17.51 16.79
N SER A 116 15.75 16.74 17.70
CA SER A 116 15.82 17.03 19.13
C SER A 116 17.24 16.91 19.70
N HIS A 117 18.03 15.94 19.23
CA HIS A 117 19.42 15.76 19.65
C HIS A 117 20.31 16.93 19.20
N ASP A 118 20.17 17.36 17.94
CA ASP A 118 20.91 18.52 17.43
C ASP A 118 20.53 19.81 18.17
N SER A 119 19.24 19.98 18.48
CA SER A 119 18.76 21.11 19.27
C SER A 119 19.36 21.12 20.69
N ILE A 120 19.48 19.96 21.34
CA ILE A 120 20.13 19.82 22.65
C ILE A 120 21.63 20.14 22.55
N ALA A 121 22.34 19.61 21.55
CA ALA A 121 23.76 19.88 21.36
C ALA A 121 24.02 21.38 21.16
N LEU A 122 23.18 22.05 20.36
CA LEU A 122 23.24 23.50 20.16
C LEU A 122 22.96 24.27 21.45
N ALA A 123 21.94 23.87 22.23
CA ALA A 123 21.63 24.50 23.51
C ALA A 123 22.78 24.38 24.52
N ILE A 124 23.41 23.19 24.60
CA ILE A 124 24.61 22.96 25.42
C ILE A 124 25.76 23.85 24.96
N LEU A 125 26.03 23.92 23.65
CA LEU A 125 27.06 24.79 23.09
C LEU A 125 26.85 26.25 23.48
N THR A 126 25.62 26.76 23.32
CA THR A 126 25.27 28.14 23.65
C THR A 126 25.46 28.44 25.13
N ASP A 127 24.98 27.56 26.02
CA ASP A 127 25.14 27.75 27.47
C ASP A 127 26.61 27.67 27.92
N LEU A 128 27.40 26.76 27.33
CA LEU A 128 28.83 26.66 27.63
C LEU A 128 29.58 27.91 27.17
N LYS A 129 29.32 28.40 25.95
CA LYS A 129 29.93 29.65 25.46
C LYS A 129 29.55 30.84 26.33
N LYS A 130 28.30 30.93 26.78
CA LYS A 130 27.83 31.98 27.70
C LYS A 130 28.54 31.93 29.05
N THR A 131 28.83 30.73 29.56
CA THR A 131 29.39 30.54 30.90
C THR A 131 30.92 30.64 30.93
N LEU A 132 31.59 30.11 29.90
CA LEU A 132 33.06 30.06 29.79
C LEU A 132 33.65 31.25 29.02
N GLY A 133 32.82 32.01 28.31
CA GLY A 133 33.23 33.11 27.43
C GLY A 133 33.50 32.65 26.00
N GLU A 134 33.37 33.56 25.03
CA GLU A 134 33.46 33.23 23.60
C GLU A 134 34.84 32.72 23.15
N ASN A 135 35.90 33.04 23.91
CA ASN A 135 37.27 32.62 23.64
C ASN A 135 37.61 31.20 24.13
N SER A 136 36.62 30.45 24.64
CA SER A 136 36.82 29.07 25.08
C SER A 136 36.89 28.13 23.87
N ALA A 137 37.81 27.15 23.93
CA ALA A 137 38.00 26.15 22.88
C ALA A 137 36.89 25.10 22.90
N ILE A 138 35.69 25.51 22.47
CA ILE A 138 34.49 24.67 22.39
C ILE A 138 34.14 24.43 20.92
N ASN A 139 34.05 23.17 20.53
CA ASN A 139 33.69 22.75 19.18
C ASN A 139 32.52 21.75 19.21
N VAL A 140 31.85 21.58 18.07
CA VAL A 140 30.86 20.51 17.88
C VAL A 140 31.44 19.49 16.92
N THR A 141 31.46 18.22 17.31
CA THR A 141 31.96 17.12 16.50
C THR A 141 31.02 15.93 16.64
N ASN A 142 30.48 15.44 15.52
CA ASN A 142 29.58 14.28 15.45
C ASN A 142 28.38 14.39 16.42
N GLY A 143 27.74 15.55 16.50
CA GLY A 143 26.59 15.79 17.40
C GLY A 143 26.94 15.88 18.89
N ALA A 144 28.24 15.86 19.24
CA ALA A 144 28.72 16.07 20.59
C ALA A 144 29.44 17.41 20.72
N VAL A 145 29.29 18.07 21.87
CA VAL A 145 30.02 19.30 22.19
C VAL A 145 31.32 18.92 22.89
N VAL A 146 32.45 19.36 22.36
CA VAL A 146 33.79 19.04 22.88
C VAL A 146 34.42 20.32 23.41
N ILE A 147 34.80 20.29 24.69
CA ILE A 147 35.54 21.36 25.36
C ILE A 147 37.00 20.90 25.48
N SER A 148 37.91 21.61 24.84
CA SER A 148 39.35 21.37 25.01
C SER A 148 39.88 22.19 26.18
N LEU A 149 40.39 21.52 27.20
CA LEU A 149 40.98 22.16 28.36
C LEU A 149 42.39 22.64 28.02
N ASN A 150 42.73 23.86 28.46
CA ASN A 150 44.08 24.37 28.30
C ASN A 150 45.05 23.70 29.29
N GLU A 151 46.34 23.86 29.04
CA GLU A 151 47.42 23.29 29.86
C GLU A 151 47.35 23.72 31.33
N ALA A 152 46.96 24.97 31.61
CA ALA A 152 46.85 25.49 32.97
C ALA A 152 45.78 24.75 33.79
N ILE A 153 44.58 24.55 33.21
CA ILE A 153 43.50 23.78 33.85
C ILE A 153 43.93 22.32 33.97
N ARG A 154 44.49 21.73 32.91
CA ARG A 154 44.93 20.33 32.89
C ARG A 154 45.88 20.02 34.05
N ASN A 155 46.91 20.85 34.22
CA ASN A 155 47.90 20.69 35.29
C ASN A 155 47.31 21.05 36.68
N GLY A 156 46.38 22.01 36.72
CA GLY A 156 45.68 22.43 37.95
C GLY A 156 44.72 21.38 38.53
N ILE A 157 44.29 20.39 37.75
CA ILE A 157 43.39 19.31 38.21
C ILE A 157 44.01 18.52 39.36
N ALA A 158 45.30 18.18 39.25
CA ALA A 158 46.04 17.42 40.27
C ALA A 158 46.47 18.31 41.46
N ALA A 159 46.76 19.58 41.19
CA ALA A 159 47.31 20.52 42.19
C ALA A 159 46.26 21.20 43.09
N LYS A 160 44.96 20.90 42.91
CA LYS A 160 43.84 21.59 43.59
C LYS A 160 43.88 23.11 43.39
N ASP A 161 44.17 23.54 42.16
CA ASP A 161 44.19 24.95 41.81
C ASP A 161 42.78 25.55 41.83
N THR A 162 42.61 26.64 42.58
CA THR A 162 41.36 27.39 42.70
C THR A 162 40.85 27.96 41.38
N ALA A 163 41.75 28.34 40.45
CA ALA A 163 41.32 28.88 39.15
C ALA A 163 40.76 27.78 38.25
N ALA A 164 41.42 26.62 38.21
CA ALA A 164 40.91 25.42 37.55
C ALA A 164 39.56 24.99 38.16
N ASP A 165 39.42 24.98 39.48
CA ASP A 165 38.17 24.63 40.17
C ASP A 165 37.01 25.57 39.81
N ALA A 166 37.27 26.88 39.70
CA ALA A 166 36.25 27.85 39.31
C ALA A 166 35.73 27.60 37.89
N GLN A 167 36.59 27.24 36.93
CA GLN A 167 36.18 26.91 35.56
C GLN A 167 35.47 25.55 35.49
N LEU A 168 35.95 24.54 36.21
CA LEU A 168 35.29 23.23 36.25
C LEU A 168 33.91 23.30 36.92
N SER A 169 33.75 24.16 37.93
CA SER A 169 32.45 24.43 38.57
C SER A 169 31.42 25.04 37.60
N LYS A 170 31.88 25.95 36.74
CA LYS A 170 31.06 26.53 35.66
C LYS A 170 30.61 25.46 34.66
N ILE A 171 31.52 24.59 34.23
CA ILE A 171 31.20 23.45 33.35
C ILE A 171 30.19 22.53 34.04
N ALA A 172 30.44 22.17 35.29
CA ALA A 172 29.56 21.31 36.07
C ALA A 172 28.13 21.87 36.21
N THR A 173 27.98 23.19 36.33
CA THR A 173 26.67 23.84 36.39
C THR A 173 25.87 23.56 35.11
N VAL A 174 26.52 23.65 33.94
CA VAL A 174 25.88 23.32 32.65
C VAL A 174 25.60 21.82 32.55
N LEU A 175 26.54 20.96 32.99
CA LEU A 175 26.34 19.51 33.01
C LEU A 175 25.17 19.06 33.90
N ASN A 176 24.94 19.77 35.02
CA ASN A 176 23.80 19.49 35.90
C ASN A 176 22.48 19.98 35.32
N LYS A 177 22.48 21.10 34.56
CA LYS A 177 21.31 21.57 33.80
C LYS A 177 20.90 20.54 32.74
N TYR A 178 21.86 19.95 32.03
CA TYR A 178 21.62 18.93 30.99
C TYR A 178 21.86 17.52 31.52
N SER A 179 21.03 17.13 32.49
CA SER A 179 21.21 15.87 33.24
C SER A 179 21.06 14.58 32.41
N ASP A 180 20.54 14.67 31.18
CA ASP A 180 20.41 13.53 30.28
C ASP A 180 21.62 13.30 29.38
N ALA A 181 22.53 14.26 29.28
CA ALA A 181 23.73 14.13 28.47
C ALA A 181 24.77 13.21 29.12
N LEU A 182 25.47 12.44 28.28
CA LEU A 182 26.66 11.69 28.65
C LEU A 182 27.88 12.59 28.59
N VAL A 183 28.79 12.39 29.54
CA VAL A 183 30.02 13.17 29.69
C VAL A 183 31.19 12.22 29.61
N THR A 184 31.91 12.29 28.49
CA THR A 184 33.11 11.51 28.23
C THR A 184 34.32 12.40 28.37
N ILE A 185 35.24 12.04 29.25
CA ILE A 185 36.49 12.74 29.45
C ILE A 185 37.55 12.01 28.65
N GLU A 186 38.12 12.68 27.65
CA GLU A 186 39.06 12.12 26.71
C GLU A 186 40.46 12.65 27.02
N GLY A 187 41.32 11.77 27.56
CA GLY A 187 42.76 12.01 27.57
C GLY A 187 43.31 11.77 26.16
N VAL A 188 44.08 12.73 25.66
CA VAL A 188 44.66 12.69 24.32
C VAL A 188 46.17 12.66 24.47
N SER A 189 46.81 11.62 23.92
CA SER A 189 48.27 11.47 23.94
C SER A 189 48.81 11.41 22.51
N ASN A 190 49.89 12.14 22.25
CA ASN A 190 50.66 12.09 21.01
C ASN A 190 51.84 11.10 21.08
N THR A 191 52.25 10.69 22.29
CA THR A 191 53.39 9.79 22.54
C THR A 191 52.99 8.32 22.62
N GLY A 192 51.69 8.02 22.65
CA GLY A 192 51.16 6.67 22.86
C GLY A 192 51.12 6.24 24.34
N GLU A 193 51.43 7.15 25.26
CA GLU A 193 51.35 6.96 26.72
C GLU A 193 49.88 7.02 27.19
N PHE A 194 49.11 6.02 26.78
CA PHE A 194 47.67 5.95 27.03
C PHE A 194 47.31 5.78 28.51
N ASP A 195 48.18 5.16 29.29
CA ASP A 195 48.03 4.99 30.73
C ASP A 195 48.06 6.34 31.46
N VAL A 196 49.02 7.22 31.12
CA VAL A 196 49.13 8.56 31.69
C VAL A 196 47.90 9.40 31.33
N ALA A 197 47.51 9.41 30.05
CA ALA A 197 46.35 10.16 29.58
C ALA A 197 45.03 9.64 30.19
N LEU A 198 44.87 8.32 30.35
CA LEU A 198 43.70 7.73 30.99
C LEU A 198 43.65 8.06 32.49
N ASN A 199 44.79 8.07 33.17
CA ASN A 199 44.87 8.47 34.58
C ASN A 199 44.42 9.93 34.76
N GLN A 200 44.85 10.85 33.89
CA GLN A 200 44.40 12.24 33.92
C GLN A 200 42.88 12.37 33.69
N ALA A 201 42.34 11.67 32.69
CA ALA A 201 40.90 11.64 32.43
C ALA A 201 40.10 11.08 33.62
N THR A 202 40.61 10.03 34.25
CA THR A 202 39.99 9.40 35.42
C THR A 202 40.03 10.30 36.65
N LEU A 203 41.12 11.06 36.85
CA LEU A 203 41.20 12.05 37.94
C LEU A 203 40.13 13.13 37.78
N LEU A 204 39.95 13.66 36.57
CA LEU A 204 38.92 14.65 36.30
C LEU A 204 37.51 14.07 36.44
N ALA A 205 37.28 12.83 36.00
CA ALA A 205 35.98 12.15 36.15
C ALA A 205 35.62 12.00 37.63
N ASN A 206 36.56 11.54 38.45
CA ASN A 206 36.40 11.44 39.89
C ASN A 206 36.13 12.80 40.55
N LYS A 207 36.75 13.86 40.03
CA LYS A 207 36.51 15.23 40.51
C LYS A 207 35.07 15.67 40.22
N PHE A 208 34.58 15.46 39.00
CA PHE A 208 33.18 15.73 38.64
C PHE A 208 32.19 14.94 39.48
N GLN A 209 32.47 13.66 39.74
CA GLN A 209 31.63 12.83 40.59
C GLN A 209 31.62 13.34 42.05
N LYS A 210 32.79 13.53 42.65
CA LYS A 210 32.94 13.76 44.10
C LYS A 210 32.69 15.20 44.52
N GLN A 211 33.17 16.18 43.74
CA GLN A 211 33.07 17.60 44.09
C GLN A 211 31.86 18.28 43.46
N PHE A 212 31.47 17.85 42.26
CA PHE A 212 30.41 18.50 41.49
C PHE A 212 29.12 17.68 41.38
N THR A 213 29.06 16.53 42.07
CA THR A 213 27.87 15.67 42.21
C THR A 213 27.29 15.20 40.86
N ILE A 214 28.16 15.01 39.85
CA ILE A 214 27.74 14.46 38.56
C ILE A 214 27.51 12.95 38.71
N SER A 215 26.37 12.46 38.20
CA SER A 215 26.03 11.03 38.28
C SER A 215 27.09 10.16 37.59
N ASN A 216 27.57 9.14 38.31
CA ASN A 216 28.56 8.19 37.81
C ASN A 216 28.09 7.46 36.56
N ALA A 217 26.79 7.18 36.44
CA ALA A 217 26.21 6.50 35.28
C ALA A 217 26.33 7.28 33.96
N ARG A 218 26.70 8.57 34.02
CA ARG A 218 26.87 9.43 32.85
C ARG A 218 28.33 9.79 32.57
N LEU A 219 29.25 9.43 33.47
CA LEU A 219 30.66 9.76 33.36
C LEU A 219 31.42 8.59 32.76
N MET A 220 32.24 8.87 31.75
CA MET A 220 33.16 7.91 31.18
C MET A 220 34.52 8.57 31.03
N ALA A 221 35.59 7.86 31.37
CA ALA A 221 36.95 8.30 31.09
C ALA A 221 37.56 7.38 30.03
N VAL A 222 38.12 7.98 28.98
CA VAL A 222 38.73 7.26 27.87
C VAL A 222 40.04 7.93 27.50
N THR A 223 40.87 7.18 26.77
CA THR A 223 42.11 7.67 26.18
C THR A 223 42.07 7.43 24.68
N LYS A 224 42.65 8.35 23.90
CA LYS A 224 42.75 8.25 22.45
C LYS A 224 44.09 8.76 21.96
N ASP A 225 44.52 8.22 20.83
CA ASP A 225 45.66 8.76 20.09
C ASP A 225 45.28 10.15 19.53
N GLY A 226 46.10 11.13 19.88
CA GLY A 226 45.99 12.50 19.40
C GLY A 226 46.78 12.78 18.14
N GLY A 227 47.55 11.80 17.64
CA GLY A 227 48.51 11.96 16.56
C GLY A 227 49.63 12.93 16.97
N PHE A 228 49.40 14.22 16.75
CA PHE A 228 50.33 15.31 17.10
C PHE A 228 49.82 16.22 18.23
N THR A 229 48.69 15.88 18.84
CA THR A 229 48.08 16.68 19.89
C THR A 229 48.09 15.94 21.23
N GLU A 230 48.41 16.66 22.29
CA GLU A 230 48.26 16.19 23.66
C GLU A 230 47.23 17.10 24.36
N GLY A 231 46.37 16.54 25.20
CA GLY A 231 45.40 17.35 25.90
C GLY A 231 44.34 16.56 26.65
N LEU A 232 43.45 17.31 27.28
CA LEU A 232 42.31 16.76 28.01
C LEU A 232 41.03 17.41 27.50
N ASN A 233 40.11 16.61 26.98
CA ASN A 233 38.85 17.09 26.43
C ASN A 233 37.67 16.60 27.26
N ILE A 234 36.64 17.43 27.35
CA ILE A 234 35.33 17.04 27.90
C ILE A 234 34.36 16.99 26.73
N ARG A 235 33.95 15.79 26.34
CA ARG A 235 32.94 15.54 25.32
C ARG A 235 31.58 15.34 25.99
N ILE A 236 30.60 16.10 25.56
CA ILE A 236 29.22 16.06 26.04
C ILE A 236 28.34 15.62 24.87
N SER A 237 27.73 14.45 24.99
CA SER A 237 26.93 13.86 23.91
C SER A 237 25.54 13.45 24.39
N PRO A 238 24.53 13.44 23.51
CA PRO A 238 23.28 12.76 23.80
C PRO A 238 23.52 11.24 23.94
N LYS A 239 22.56 10.53 24.56
CA LYS A 239 22.60 9.07 24.73
C LYS A 239 22.31 8.36 23.39
N PHE A 240 23.31 8.26 22.53
CA PHE A 240 23.17 7.62 21.21
C PHE A 240 22.73 6.15 21.29
N ASP A 241 23.18 5.40 22.31
CA ASP A 241 22.78 4.02 22.50
C ASP A 241 21.27 3.89 22.72
N ALA A 242 20.70 4.77 23.55
CA ALA A 242 19.27 4.79 23.81
C ALA A 242 18.46 5.08 22.53
N PHE A 243 18.95 5.99 21.68
CA PHE A 243 18.36 6.24 20.37
C PHE A 243 18.43 5.02 19.46
N TYR A 244 19.60 4.36 19.37
CA TYR A 244 19.73 3.14 18.57
C TYR A 244 18.77 2.05 19.04
N PHE A 245 18.62 1.85 20.36
CA PHE A 245 17.66 0.91 20.90
C PHE A 245 16.22 1.28 20.53
N GLN A 246 15.82 2.55 20.65
CA GLN A 246 14.48 3.01 20.26
C GLN A 246 14.20 2.76 18.77
N VAL A 247 15.14 3.11 17.90
CA VAL A 247 15.02 2.86 16.45
C VAL A 247 14.94 1.37 16.16
N ARG A 248 15.76 0.56 16.83
CA ARG A 248 15.78 -0.89 16.65
C ARG A 248 14.47 -1.54 17.09
N GLU A 249 13.88 -1.13 18.22
CA GLU A 249 12.60 -1.66 18.68
C GLU A 249 11.47 -1.28 17.69
N LEU A 250 11.45 -0.04 17.19
CA LEU A 250 10.50 0.37 16.12
C LEU A 250 10.60 -0.45 14.83
N VAL A 251 11.82 -0.92 14.51
CA VAL A 251 12.06 -1.79 13.35
C VAL A 251 11.66 -3.25 13.66
N LYS A 252 11.81 -3.71 14.90
CA LYS A 252 11.49 -5.10 15.31
C LYS A 252 10.01 -5.38 15.45
N GLU A 253 9.20 -4.40 15.87
CA GLU A 253 7.74 -4.57 16.03
C GLU A 253 7.01 -4.96 14.73
N ASN A 254 7.73 -5.06 13.60
CA ASN A 254 7.19 -5.33 12.27
C ASN A 254 7.73 -6.61 11.60
N LYS A 255 8.20 -7.58 12.39
CA LYS A 255 8.35 -8.97 11.96
C LYS A 255 7.19 -9.81 12.47
#